data_AF-A0A925NJJ2-F1
#
_entry.id   AF-A0A925NJJ2-F1
#
_cell.length_a   1.000
_cell.length_b   1.000
_cell.length_c   1.000
_cell.angle_alpha   90.00
_cell.angle_beta   90.00
_cell.angle_gamma   90.00
#
_symmetry.space_group_name_H-M   'P 1'
#
loop_
_entity.id
_entity.type
_entity.pdbx_description
1 polymer ?
#
loop_
_entity_poly.entity_id
_entity_poly.type
_entity_poly.pdbx_seq_one_letter_code
_entity_poly.pdbx_strand_id
1 'polypeptide(L)'
;MNRSQISTRIILPICLLAQLNSHPNLLVQKAEGQTAYSSNSGPTANSSTSVGAQTPSQKKASVRFERVAGGKRIFITSEKPFAALVFVNDKGDIVSKPAIAHVKFVLFLPKNIRIIVGVGPGLAENPELLKAFPIEDIYGLDMSTDNFDATCPVEKLLQIVLKFPNLKLLNLMGNPTTDSILTLIEQVKKLDSLTVSYTQITGDKLATLGSITRLRELNASRVQNIGKVLEKLKNTRTLRVLRVSSKRLSQEDFAAIATMKDLVRLDVSSSTIEQKNLNQICKLSMLDTLNMRYCKLNLTNFEPIVKLQNLVEFQVSYDMMRRYAILHSIRQRMPFCHWIVTN
;
A
#
# COMPACT_ATOMS: atom_id res chain seq x y z
N MET A 1 8.35 14.26 -37.33
CA MET A 1 8.25 12.86 -36.86
C MET A 1 7.21 12.78 -35.75
N ASN A 2 6.11 12.08 -36.01
CA ASN A 2 4.93 11.99 -35.15
C ASN A 2 5.25 11.40 -33.76
N ARG A 3 5.06 12.18 -32.68
CA ARG A 3 5.07 11.74 -31.28
C ARG A 3 3.65 11.38 -30.78
N SER A 4 2.79 10.85 -31.64
CA SER A 4 1.42 10.40 -31.28
C SER A 4 1.34 8.93 -30.88
N GLN A 5 2.47 8.26 -30.63
CA GLN A 5 2.53 6.90 -30.07
C GLN A 5 3.35 6.85 -28.77
N ILE A 6 3.12 7.79 -27.86
CA ILE A 6 3.43 7.52 -26.45
C ILE A 6 2.30 6.64 -25.94
N SER A 7 2.50 5.34 -26.12
CA SER A 7 1.82 4.25 -25.45
C SER A 7 1.36 4.71 -24.05
N THR A 8 0.04 4.82 -23.87
CA THR A 8 -0.67 4.98 -22.61
C THR A 8 -0.50 3.71 -21.76
N ARG A 9 0.75 3.30 -21.51
CA ARG A 9 1.12 2.39 -20.45
C ARG A 9 1.12 3.23 -19.19
N ILE A 10 -0.09 3.55 -18.72
CA ILE A 10 -0.28 3.74 -17.30
C ILE A 10 0.11 2.38 -16.71
N ILE A 11 1.36 2.24 -16.29
CA ILE A 11 1.76 1.15 -15.39
C ILE A 11 1.00 1.47 -14.11
N LEU A 12 -0.27 1.08 -14.02
CA LEU A 12 -1.05 1.21 -12.80
C LEU A 12 -0.22 0.48 -11.74
N PRO A 13 0.31 1.18 -10.72
CA PRO A 13 1.01 0.48 -9.66
C PRO A 13 0.01 -0.46 -9.03
N ILE A 14 0.44 -1.67 -8.70
CA ILE A 14 -0.46 -2.65 -8.07
C ILE A 14 -0.94 -2.12 -6.70
N CYS A 15 -0.20 -1.15 -6.13
CA CYS A 15 -0.60 -0.32 -4.98
C CYS A 15 -1.79 0.65 -5.22
N LEU A 16 -2.44 0.69 -6.39
CA LEU A 16 -3.69 1.48 -6.54
C LEU A 16 -4.86 0.93 -5.70
N LEU A 17 -4.68 -0.20 -5.00
CA LEU A 17 -5.57 -0.61 -3.92
C LEU A 17 -5.48 0.33 -2.70
N ALA A 18 -4.32 0.92 -2.41
CA ALA A 18 -4.14 1.85 -1.28
C ALA A 18 -4.48 3.32 -1.60
N GLN A 19 -4.45 3.72 -2.89
CA GLN A 19 -4.73 5.11 -3.28
C GLN A 19 -6.23 5.47 -3.26
N LEU A 20 -7.12 4.50 -3.07
CA LEU A 20 -8.54 4.80 -2.84
C LEU A 20 -8.88 5.05 -1.36
N ASN A 21 -7.95 4.78 -0.42
CA ASN A 21 -8.19 4.95 1.03
C ASN A 21 -7.25 5.94 1.73
N SER A 22 -6.42 6.72 1.01
CA SER A 22 -5.69 7.83 1.62
C SER A 22 -6.56 9.08 1.81
N HIS A 23 -7.57 8.95 2.68
CA HIS A 23 -8.14 10.08 3.41
C HIS A 23 -8.22 9.70 4.90
N PRO A 24 -7.30 10.24 5.72
CA PRO A 24 -7.69 10.63 7.06
C PRO A 24 -7.36 12.11 7.24
N ASN A 25 -8.33 12.95 6.89
CA ASN A 25 -8.57 14.14 7.70
C ASN A 25 -9.27 13.65 8.96
N LEU A 26 -8.61 13.73 10.12
CA LEU A 26 -9.27 14.03 11.39
C LEU A 26 -8.23 14.45 12.42
N LEU A 27 -8.28 15.75 12.70
CA LEU A 27 -7.75 16.41 13.88
C LEU A 27 -8.22 15.66 15.15
N VAL A 28 -7.27 15.25 15.99
CA VAL A 28 -7.52 15.15 17.43
C VAL A 28 -6.41 15.92 18.11
N GLN A 29 -6.65 17.22 18.27
CA GLN A 29 -6.09 17.96 19.39
C GLN A 29 -6.87 17.49 20.63
N LYS A 30 -6.21 16.75 21.53
CA LYS A 30 -6.69 16.62 22.91
C LYS A 30 -6.55 17.99 23.56
N ALA A 31 -7.67 18.68 23.75
CA ALA A 31 -7.75 19.74 24.75
C ALA A 31 -7.98 19.07 26.10
N GLU A 32 -7.05 19.31 27.02
CA GLU A 32 -7.22 19.07 28.44
C GLU A 32 -8.31 20.00 28.99
N GLY A 33 -9.16 19.47 29.86
CA GLY A 33 -10.23 20.22 30.50
C GLY A 33 -10.90 19.39 31.57
N GLN A 34 -10.35 19.47 32.78
CA GLN A 34 -10.96 18.98 34.02
C GLN A 34 -12.35 19.58 34.21
N THR A 35 -13.30 18.80 34.73
CA THR A 35 -14.09 19.14 35.92
C THR A 35 -14.85 17.90 36.40
N ALA A 36 -14.70 17.64 37.68
CA ALA A 36 -15.36 16.59 38.44
C ALA A 36 -16.80 16.98 38.77
N TYR A 37 -17.70 15.99 38.91
CA TYR A 37 -18.69 15.96 39.98
C TYR A 37 -19.13 14.50 40.29
N SER A 38 -18.98 14.15 41.57
CA SER A 38 -19.65 13.16 42.44
C SER A 38 -21.07 12.72 42.00
N SER A 39 -21.71 11.61 42.41
CA SER A 39 -21.52 10.54 43.42
C SER A 39 -22.78 9.64 43.38
N ASN A 40 -22.75 8.52 44.11
CA ASN A 40 -23.87 7.72 44.68
C ASN A 40 -24.46 6.59 43.81
N SER A 41 -24.16 5.32 44.11
CA SER A 41 -24.79 4.40 45.10
C SER A 41 -26.01 3.67 44.50
N GLY A 42 -26.24 2.36 44.55
CA GLY A 42 -25.65 1.18 45.18
C GLY A 42 -26.29 -0.07 44.54
N PRO A 43 -26.13 -1.29 45.08
CA PRO A 43 -26.32 -2.55 44.35
C PRO A 43 -27.69 -3.21 44.58
N THR A 44 -28.20 -3.93 43.59
CA THR A 44 -29.22 -4.98 43.78
C THR A 44 -28.96 -6.15 42.85
N ALA A 45 -28.72 -7.33 43.44
CA ALA A 45 -28.76 -8.62 42.78
C ALA A 45 -30.22 -9.14 42.77
N ASN A 46 -30.64 -9.79 41.69
CA ASN A 46 -31.17 -11.16 41.75
C ASN A 46 -31.58 -11.75 40.37
N SER A 47 -31.11 -12.99 40.18
CA SER A 47 -31.79 -14.17 39.62
C SER A 47 -32.27 -14.21 38.16
N SER A 48 -31.53 -15.03 37.39
CA SER A 48 -32.00 -16.15 36.55
C SER A 48 -33.14 -15.95 35.55
N THR A 49 -32.81 -16.04 34.26
CA THR A 49 -33.45 -16.98 33.32
C THR A 49 -32.55 -17.18 32.10
N SER A 50 -31.89 -18.33 32.06
CA SER A 50 -31.21 -18.83 30.87
C SER A 50 -32.26 -19.35 29.89
N VAL A 51 -32.63 -18.54 28.90
CA VAL A 51 -33.24 -19.03 27.67
C VAL A 51 -32.14 -19.03 26.62
N GLY A 52 -31.72 -20.23 26.21
CA GLY A 52 -30.67 -20.42 25.23
C GLY A 52 -31.00 -19.69 23.94
N ALA A 53 -30.32 -18.56 23.72
CA ALA A 53 -30.18 -18.00 22.40
C ALA A 53 -29.32 -18.99 21.60
N GLN A 54 -29.99 -19.86 20.84
CA GLN A 54 -29.35 -20.56 19.74
C GLN A 54 -28.74 -19.49 18.84
N THR A 55 -27.41 -19.40 18.86
CA THR A 55 -26.67 -18.63 17.88
C THR A 55 -27.12 -19.09 16.49
N PRO A 56 -27.48 -18.17 15.58
CA PRO A 56 -27.77 -18.55 14.21
C PRO A 56 -26.59 -19.35 13.70
N SER A 57 -26.83 -20.54 13.14
CA SER A 57 -25.77 -21.33 12.53
C SER A 57 -25.14 -20.51 11.39
N GLN A 58 -24.06 -19.78 11.68
CA GLN A 58 -23.29 -19.07 10.66
C GLN A 58 -22.78 -20.15 9.70
N LYS A 59 -23.36 -20.19 8.49
CA LYS A 59 -22.84 -21.05 7.43
C LYS A 59 -21.40 -20.62 7.18
N LYS A 60 -20.44 -21.43 7.60
CA LYS A 60 -19.01 -21.18 7.38
C LYS A 60 -18.79 -20.82 5.91
N ALA A 61 -18.14 -19.70 5.66
CA ALA A 61 -17.75 -19.32 4.30
C ALA A 61 -16.98 -20.47 3.65
N SER A 62 -17.16 -20.67 2.35
CA SER A 62 -16.41 -21.67 1.60
C SER A 62 -16.06 -21.15 0.22
N VAL A 63 -14.90 -21.58 -0.27
CA VAL A 63 -14.43 -21.31 -1.63
C VAL A 63 -14.14 -22.63 -2.30
N ARG A 64 -14.65 -22.80 -3.53
CA ARG A 64 -14.41 -23.98 -4.36
C ARG A 64 -14.11 -23.56 -5.78
N PHE A 65 -13.24 -24.32 -6.44
CA PHE A 65 -12.90 -24.12 -7.85
C PHE A 65 -13.40 -25.30 -8.69
N GLU A 66 -13.84 -25.02 -9.91
CA GLU A 66 -14.19 -26.01 -10.92
C GLU A 66 -13.47 -25.66 -12.22
N ARG A 67 -12.73 -26.61 -12.79
CA ARG A 67 -12.06 -26.41 -14.09
C ARG A 67 -13.10 -26.44 -15.20
N VAL A 68 -13.04 -25.49 -16.12
CA VAL A 68 -13.92 -25.40 -17.30
C VAL A 68 -13.08 -25.06 -18.54
N ALA A 69 -13.68 -25.15 -19.73
CA ALA A 69 -13.03 -24.68 -20.95
C ALA A 69 -12.61 -23.20 -20.79
N GLY A 70 -11.35 -22.89 -21.12
CA GLY A 70 -10.80 -21.53 -21.04
C GLY A 70 -10.40 -21.03 -19.63
N GLY A 71 -10.69 -21.74 -18.54
CA GLY A 71 -10.40 -21.23 -17.20
C GLY A 71 -10.95 -22.06 -16.05
N LYS A 72 -11.34 -21.37 -14.98
CA LYS A 72 -11.91 -21.96 -13.76
C LYS A 72 -13.12 -21.15 -13.32
N ARG A 73 -14.16 -21.82 -12.81
CA ARG A 73 -15.25 -21.18 -12.06
C ARG A 73 -14.90 -21.18 -10.58
N ILE A 74 -15.02 -20.03 -9.94
CA ILE A 74 -14.81 -19.84 -8.50
C ILE A 74 -16.18 -19.72 -7.86
N PHE A 75 -16.53 -20.67 -7.01
CA PHE A 75 -17.75 -20.67 -6.23
C PHE A 75 -17.43 -20.17 -4.83
N ILE A 76 -18.10 -19.11 -4.40
CA ILE A 76 -17.94 -18.55 -3.06
C ILE A 76 -19.30 -18.60 -2.37
N THR A 77 -19.38 -19.29 -1.23
CA THR A 77 -20.61 -19.41 -0.44
C THR A 77 -20.55 -18.52 0.80
N SER A 78 -21.47 -17.54 0.88
CA SER A 78 -21.83 -16.71 2.05
C SER A 78 -20.76 -15.79 2.68
N GLU A 79 -21.22 -14.59 3.08
CA GLU A 79 -20.56 -13.46 3.79
C GLU A 79 -19.14 -13.07 3.34
N LYS A 80 -19.06 -12.31 2.23
CA LYS A 80 -17.89 -11.51 1.78
C LYS A 80 -16.55 -11.89 2.43
N PRO A 81 -16.00 -13.09 2.12
CA PRO A 81 -14.78 -13.55 2.79
C PRO A 81 -13.57 -12.67 2.46
N PHE A 82 -13.61 -11.98 1.32
CA PHE A 82 -12.54 -11.11 0.85
C PHE A 82 -13.02 -9.66 0.85
N ALA A 83 -12.12 -8.75 1.22
CA ALA A 83 -12.34 -7.32 1.04
C ALA A 83 -12.34 -6.96 -0.46
N ALA A 84 -11.47 -7.62 -1.23
CA ALA A 84 -11.37 -7.45 -2.67
C ALA A 84 -10.86 -8.72 -3.36
N LEU A 85 -11.23 -8.86 -4.62
CA LEU A 85 -10.58 -9.77 -5.57
C LEU A 85 -10.18 -8.91 -6.77
N VAL A 86 -8.90 -8.94 -7.12
CA VAL A 86 -8.39 -8.24 -8.30
C VAL A 86 -7.76 -9.24 -9.23
N PHE A 87 -8.22 -9.22 -10.47
CA PHE A 87 -7.70 -10.09 -11.52
C PHE A 87 -6.58 -9.38 -12.24
N VAL A 88 -5.44 -10.02 -12.34
CA VAL A 88 -4.22 -9.48 -12.94
C VAL A 88 -3.64 -10.45 -13.96
N ASN A 89 -2.90 -9.92 -14.94
CA ASN A 89 -2.09 -10.75 -15.84
C ASN A 89 -0.77 -11.19 -15.13
N ASP A 90 0.07 -11.99 -15.80
CA ASP A 90 1.35 -12.46 -15.22
C ASP A 90 2.38 -11.33 -14.94
N LYS A 91 2.18 -10.13 -15.51
CA LYS A 91 2.97 -8.93 -15.23
C LYS A 91 2.45 -8.14 -14.02
N GLY A 92 1.26 -8.48 -13.52
CA GLY A 92 0.58 -7.79 -12.44
C GLY A 92 -0.32 -6.63 -12.88
N ASP A 93 -0.50 -6.42 -14.19
CA ASP A 93 -1.41 -5.39 -14.67
C ASP A 93 -2.86 -5.80 -14.36
N ILE A 94 -3.66 -4.87 -13.86
CA ILE A 94 -5.07 -5.09 -13.52
C ILE A 94 -5.87 -5.35 -14.80
N VAL A 95 -6.55 -6.49 -14.84
CA VAL A 95 -7.47 -6.88 -15.92
C VAL A 95 -8.91 -6.60 -15.53
N SER A 96 -9.30 -6.90 -14.28
CA SER A 96 -10.65 -6.58 -13.77
C SER A 96 -10.70 -6.58 -12.24
N LYS A 97 -11.70 -5.89 -11.68
CA LYS A 97 -12.03 -5.92 -10.24
C LYS A 97 -13.47 -6.42 -10.07
N PRO A 98 -13.71 -7.75 -10.04
CA PRO A 98 -15.07 -8.28 -9.90
C PRO A 98 -15.74 -7.77 -8.61
N ALA A 99 -17.01 -7.39 -8.72
CA ALA A 99 -17.82 -7.02 -7.56
C ALA A 99 -18.06 -8.25 -6.67
N ILE A 100 -17.83 -8.09 -5.37
CA ILE A 100 -18.06 -9.15 -4.37
C ILE A 100 -19.48 -8.94 -3.81
N ALA A 101 -20.41 -9.79 -4.23
CA ALA A 101 -21.80 -9.76 -3.75
C ALA A 101 -21.93 -10.29 -2.32
N HIS A 102 -23.00 -9.90 -1.62
CA HIS A 102 -23.33 -10.38 -0.27
C HIS A 102 -23.91 -11.81 -0.24
N VAL A 103 -24.23 -12.38 -1.41
CA VAL A 103 -24.82 -13.72 -1.59
C VAL A 103 -23.86 -14.65 -2.34
N LYS A 104 -24.19 -15.94 -2.45
CA LYS A 104 -23.40 -16.90 -3.25
C LYS A 104 -23.22 -16.37 -4.67
N PHE A 105 -21.97 -16.28 -5.13
CA PHE A 105 -21.66 -15.87 -6.50
C PHE A 105 -20.62 -16.80 -7.15
N VAL A 106 -20.61 -16.79 -8.47
CA VAL A 106 -19.68 -17.56 -9.30
C VAL A 106 -18.89 -16.60 -10.16
N LEU A 107 -17.56 -16.63 -10.04
CA LEU A 107 -16.66 -15.88 -10.91
C LEU A 107 -16.02 -16.81 -11.94
N PHE A 108 -15.71 -16.28 -13.12
CA PHE A 108 -14.85 -16.97 -14.08
C PHE A 108 -13.44 -16.38 -14.06
N LEU A 109 -12.44 -17.24 -13.84
CA LEU A 109 -11.02 -16.90 -13.89
C LEU A 109 -10.39 -17.52 -15.15
N PRO A 110 -10.00 -16.70 -16.15
CA PRO A 110 -9.32 -17.21 -17.34
C PRO A 110 -7.93 -17.81 -17.01
N LYS A 111 -7.44 -18.76 -17.83
CA LYS A 111 -6.17 -19.50 -17.57
C LYS A 111 -4.93 -18.62 -17.32
N ASN A 112 -4.83 -17.46 -17.96
CA ASN A 112 -3.66 -16.57 -17.89
C ASN A 112 -3.88 -15.37 -16.94
N ILE A 113 -4.88 -15.49 -16.07
CA ILE A 113 -5.22 -14.49 -15.08
C ILE A 113 -4.90 -15.06 -13.70
N ARG A 114 -4.39 -14.19 -12.84
CA ARG A 114 -4.06 -14.45 -11.44
C ARG A 114 -4.88 -13.53 -10.56
N ILE A 115 -4.83 -13.80 -9.27
CA ILE A 115 -5.68 -13.13 -8.28
C ILE A 115 -4.80 -12.44 -7.25
N ILE A 116 -5.10 -11.17 -6.98
CA ILE A 116 -4.74 -10.52 -5.73
C ILE A 116 -5.95 -10.60 -4.81
N VAL A 117 -5.74 -11.14 -3.62
CA VAL A 117 -6.78 -11.31 -2.60
C VAL A 117 -6.64 -10.23 -1.55
N GLY A 118 -7.67 -9.41 -1.38
CA GLY A 118 -7.80 -8.49 -0.24
C GLY A 118 -8.41 -9.22 0.94
N VAL A 119 -7.72 -9.18 2.09
CA VAL A 119 -8.17 -9.83 3.32
C VAL A 119 -9.31 -9.02 3.92
N GLY A 120 -10.50 -9.58 3.88
CA GLY A 120 -11.68 -9.06 4.58
C GLY A 120 -11.92 -9.84 5.89
N PRO A 121 -12.96 -9.45 6.66
CA PRO A 121 -13.29 -10.08 7.93
C PRO A 121 -13.41 -11.61 7.85
N GLY A 122 -14.09 -12.15 6.83
CA GLY A 122 -14.28 -13.60 6.71
C GLY A 122 -12.99 -14.38 6.46
N LEU A 123 -12.03 -13.84 5.70
CA LEU A 123 -10.71 -14.47 5.52
C LEU A 123 -9.82 -14.26 6.76
N ALA A 124 -9.98 -13.15 7.49
CA ALA A 124 -9.28 -12.94 8.76
C ALA A 124 -9.76 -13.94 9.83
N GLU A 125 -11.06 -14.20 9.92
CA GLU A 125 -11.63 -15.21 10.82
C GLU A 125 -11.30 -16.63 10.39
N ASN A 126 -11.24 -16.89 9.08
CA ASN A 126 -10.93 -18.21 8.53
C ASN A 126 -9.82 -18.18 7.45
N PRO A 127 -8.54 -18.05 7.86
CA PRO A 127 -7.39 -18.02 6.93
C PRO A 127 -7.26 -19.26 6.04
N GLU A 128 -7.82 -20.38 6.48
CA GLU A 128 -7.79 -21.66 5.76
C GLU A 128 -8.51 -21.59 4.41
N LEU A 129 -9.42 -20.63 4.22
CA LEU A 129 -10.07 -20.37 2.92
C LEU A 129 -9.06 -20.11 1.82
N LEU A 130 -7.90 -19.53 2.14
CA LEU A 130 -6.87 -19.26 1.15
C LEU A 130 -6.30 -20.56 0.56
N LYS A 131 -6.31 -21.68 1.31
CA LYS A 131 -5.83 -22.99 0.82
C LYS A 131 -6.72 -23.58 -0.27
N ALA A 132 -7.94 -23.08 -0.44
CA ALA A 132 -8.83 -23.51 -1.52
C ALA A 132 -8.38 -22.98 -2.90
N PHE A 133 -7.58 -21.91 -2.94
CA PHE A 133 -7.06 -21.36 -4.18
C PHE A 133 -6.00 -22.29 -4.78
N PRO A 134 -6.03 -22.56 -6.10
CA PRO A 134 -4.94 -23.26 -6.75
C PRO A 134 -3.63 -22.52 -6.53
N ILE A 135 -2.56 -23.27 -6.22
CA ILE A 135 -1.29 -22.70 -5.78
C ILE A 135 -0.68 -21.75 -6.83
N GLU A 136 -0.98 -21.98 -8.10
CA GLU A 136 -0.50 -21.19 -9.22
C GLU A 136 -1.22 -19.83 -9.40
N ASP A 137 -2.41 -19.65 -8.80
CA ASP A 137 -3.32 -18.55 -9.14
C ASP A 137 -3.11 -17.29 -8.27
N ILE A 138 -2.54 -17.41 -7.06
CA ILE A 138 -2.33 -16.25 -6.17
C ILE A 138 -1.11 -15.45 -6.61
N TYR A 139 -1.36 -14.21 -7.04
CA TYR A 139 -0.34 -13.22 -7.39
C TYR A 139 0.04 -12.33 -6.20
N GLY A 140 -0.93 -12.00 -5.35
CA GLY A 140 -0.71 -11.08 -4.25
C GLY A 140 -1.70 -11.27 -3.11
N LEU A 141 -1.27 -10.86 -1.92
CA LEU A 141 -2.12 -10.81 -0.74
C LEU A 141 -2.07 -9.40 -0.16
N ASP A 142 -3.24 -8.78 -0.07
CA ASP A 142 -3.44 -7.47 0.52
C ASP A 142 -4.08 -7.60 1.90
N MET A 143 -3.26 -7.46 2.94
CA MET A 143 -3.65 -7.52 4.35
C MET A 143 -3.81 -6.11 4.94
N SER A 144 -3.86 -5.05 4.13
CA SER A 144 -3.91 -3.69 4.69
C SER A 144 -5.16 -3.47 5.52
N THR A 145 -5.00 -2.81 6.67
CA THR A 145 -6.10 -2.38 7.51
C THR A 145 -6.14 -0.86 7.57
N ASP A 146 -7.30 -0.27 7.30
CA ASP A 146 -7.53 1.17 7.44
C ASP A 146 -8.12 1.52 8.82
N ASN A 147 -8.60 0.54 9.58
CA ASN A 147 -9.21 0.74 10.89
C ASN A 147 -8.97 -0.47 11.83
N PHE A 148 -8.64 -0.21 13.10
CA PHE A 148 -8.05 -1.13 14.08
C PHE A 148 -8.99 -2.20 14.68
N ASP A 149 -10.20 -2.36 14.16
CA ASP A 149 -11.25 -3.13 14.85
C ASP A 149 -11.21 -4.65 14.57
N ALA A 150 -10.47 -5.11 13.55
CA ALA A 150 -10.19 -6.52 13.31
C ALA A 150 -8.69 -6.75 13.13
N THR A 151 -8.10 -7.60 13.97
CA THR A 151 -6.69 -7.99 13.84
C THR A 151 -6.54 -8.98 12.70
N CYS A 152 -5.96 -8.55 11.57
CA CYS A 152 -5.60 -9.46 10.50
C CYS A 152 -4.57 -10.48 11.02
N PRO A 153 -4.78 -11.80 10.86
CA PRO A 153 -3.85 -12.83 11.32
C PRO A 153 -2.66 -12.96 10.36
N VAL A 154 -1.86 -11.90 10.27
CA VAL A 154 -0.77 -11.71 9.32
C VAL A 154 0.18 -12.92 9.29
N GLU A 155 0.63 -13.39 10.46
CA GLU A 155 1.58 -14.51 10.53
C GLU A 155 1.00 -15.80 9.96
N LYS A 156 -0.23 -16.14 10.32
CA LYS A 156 -0.93 -17.34 9.84
C LYS A 156 -1.16 -17.27 8.33
N LEU A 157 -1.58 -16.11 7.82
CA LEU A 157 -1.75 -15.91 6.39
C LEU A 157 -0.42 -16.00 5.64
N LEU A 158 0.66 -15.42 6.20
CA LEU A 158 1.99 -15.51 5.62
C LEU A 158 2.49 -16.95 5.53
N GLN A 159 2.31 -17.75 6.58
CA GLN A 159 2.64 -19.18 6.56
C GLN A 159 1.87 -19.95 5.47
N ILE A 160 0.60 -19.61 5.24
CA ILE A 160 -0.18 -20.23 4.16
C ILE A 160 0.36 -19.82 2.80
N VAL A 161 0.70 -18.53 2.60
CA VAL A 161 1.08 -18.05 1.28
C VAL A 161 2.47 -18.47 0.81
N LEU A 162 3.31 -19.01 1.70
CA LEU A 162 4.57 -19.63 1.31
C LEU A 162 4.38 -20.78 0.30
N LYS A 163 3.17 -21.35 0.21
CA LYS A 163 2.83 -22.40 -0.75
C LYS A 163 2.45 -21.88 -2.14
N PHE A 164 2.27 -20.57 -2.34
CA PHE A 164 1.93 -19.99 -3.65
C PHE A 164 3.21 -19.55 -4.39
N PRO A 165 3.73 -20.35 -5.35
CA PRO A 165 4.99 -20.09 -6.03
C PRO A 165 5.00 -18.84 -6.94
N ASN A 166 3.84 -18.21 -7.15
CA ASN A 166 3.67 -17.02 -7.98
C ASN A 166 3.31 -15.76 -7.17
N LEU A 167 3.40 -15.83 -5.84
CA LEU A 167 3.19 -14.66 -4.99
C LEU A 167 4.30 -13.62 -5.25
N LYS A 168 3.89 -12.44 -5.72
CA LYS A 168 4.76 -11.31 -6.06
C LYS A 168 4.42 -10.04 -5.28
N LEU A 169 3.24 -9.95 -4.67
CA LEU A 169 2.83 -8.79 -3.89
C LEU A 169 2.43 -9.16 -2.47
N LEU A 170 2.98 -8.41 -1.51
CA LEU A 170 2.53 -8.42 -0.13
C LEU A 170 2.27 -6.98 0.34
N ASN A 171 1.06 -6.75 0.86
CA ASN A 171 0.72 -5.52 1.54
C ASN A 171 0.34 -5.80 2.99
N LEU A 172 1.11 -5.26 3.92
CA LEU A 172 0.97 -5.41 5.37
C LEU A 172 0.55 -4.10 6.06
N MET A 173 0.20 -3.07 5.28
CA MET A 173 -0.03 -1.72 5.80
C MET A 173 -0.97 -1.71 7.02
N GLY A 174 -0.62 -0.91 8.03
CA GLY A 174 -1.51 -0.63 9.17
C GLY A 174 -1.59 -1.75 10.21
N ASN A 175 -1.00 -2.92 9.95
CA ASN A 175 -0.96 -4.00 10.92
C ASN A 175 0.10 -3.74 12.00
N PRO A 176 -0.14 -4.14 13.26
CA PRO A 176 0.84 -4.04 14.35
C PRO A 176 1.95 -5.11 14.25
N THR A 177 2.44 -5.34 13.03
CA THR A 177 3.45 -6.36 12.73
C THR A 177 4.85 -5.86 13.08
N THR A 178 5.64 -6.70 13.74
CA THR A 178 7.01 -6.41 14.17
C THR A 178 8.04 -7.08 13.24
N ASP A 179 9.31 -6.86 13.53
CA ASP A 179 10.48 -7.42 12.83
C ASP A 179 10.50 -8.95 12.70
N SER A 180 9.78 -9.68 13.56
CA SER A 180 9.71 -11.15 13.53
C SER A 180 9.18 -11.68 12.19
N ILE A 181 8.27 -10.94 11.55
CA ILE A 181 7.60 -11.37 10.33
C ILE A 181 8.55 -11.47 9.13
N LEU A 182 9.66 -10.73 9.15
CA LEU A 182 10.58 -10.65 8.02
C LEU A 182 11.23 -12.02 7.71
N THR A 183 11.31 -12.91 8.69
CA THR A 183 11.75 -14.30 8.51
C THR A 183 10.83 -15.12 7.60
N LEU A 184 9.51 -14.84 7.63
CA LEU A 184 8.54 -15.45 6.72
C LEU A 184 8.59 -14.77 5.35
N ILE A 185 8.71 -13.44 5.30
CA ILE A 185 8.77 -12.69 4.03
C ILE A 185 10.01 -13.09 3.21
N GLU A 186 11.15 -13.37 3.84
CA GLU A 186 12.38 -13.85 3.18
C GLU A 186 12.19 -15.19 2.43
N GLN A 187 11.17 -15.98 2.80
CA GLN A 187 10.85 -17.25 2.14
C GLN A 187 10.05 -17.02 0.84
N VAL A 188 9.48 -15.84 0.61
CA VAL A 188 8.74 -15.49 -0.61
C VAL A 188 9.72 -15.10 -1.72
N LYS A 189 10.18 -16.09 -2.48
CA LYS A 189 11.31 -15.93 -3.43
C LYS A 189 11.05 -15.06 -4.66
N LYS A 190 9.79 -14.82 -5.03
CA LYS A 190 9.40 -14.02 -6.20
C LYS A 190 8.79 -12.66 -5.83
N LEU A 191 8.97 -12.19 -4.60
CA LEU A 191 8.39 -10.93 -4.16
C LEU A 191 8.94 -9.77 -5.01
N ASP A 192 8.04 -9.05 -5.68
CA ASP A 192 8.33 -7.88 -6.51
C ASP A 192 7.84 -6.58 -5.83
N SER A 193 6.79 -6.65 -5.00
CA SER A 193 6.16 -5.50 -4.34
C SER A 193 5.92 -5.78 -2.86
N LEU A 194 6.41 -4.89 -2.01
CA LEU A 194 6.25 -4.97 -0.55
C LEU A 194 5.76 -3.63 0.02
N THR A 195 4.67 -3.68 0.78
CA THR A 195 4.19 -2.56 1.60
C THR A 195 4.22 -2.95 3.07
N VAL A 196 4.96 -2.18 3.87
CA VAL A 196 5.11 -2.34 5.34
C VAL A 196 4.85 -1.02 6.06
N SER A 197 4.14 -0.11 5.41
CA SER A 197 3.88 1.22 5.95
C SER A 197 2.97 1.18 7.15
N TYR A 198 3.20 2.06 8.13
CA TYR A 198 2.43 2.09 9.37
C TYR A 198 2.44 0.74 10.13
N THR A 199 3.53 -0.01 10.06
CA THR A 199 3.79 -1.21 10.88
C THR A 199 4.82 -0.90 11.97
N GLN A 200 5.11 -1.87 12.84
CA GLN A 200 6.19 -1.79 13.84
C GLN A 200 7.50 -2.42 13.33
N ILE A 201 7.60 -2.68 12.02
CA ILE A 201 8.86 -3.13 11.39
C ILE A 201 9.84 -1.95 11.38
N THR A 202 11.08 -2.22 11.77
CA THR A 202 12.16 -1.24 11.78
C THR A 202 12.94 -1.27 10.47
N GLY A 203 13.48 -0.12 10.08
CA GLY A 203 14.36 0.01 8.92
C GLY A 203 15.66 -0.76 9.09
N ASP A 204 16.16 -0.90 10.33
CA ASP A 204 17.34 -1.72 10.63
C ASP A 204 17.11 -3.17 10.22
N LYS A 205 15.99 -3.77 10.64
CA LYS A 205 15.70 -5.16 10.27
C LYS A 205 15.25 -5.30 8.83
N LEU A 206 14.43 -4.39 8.32
CA LEU A 206 13.98 -4.41 6.92
C LEU A 206 15.16 -4.38 5.94
N ALA A 207 16.22 -3.60 6.24
CA ALA A 207 17.43 -3.54 5.42
C ALA A 207 18.22 -4.87 5.36
N THR A 208 17.95 -5.81 6.27
CA THR A 208 18.56 -7.15 6.26
C THR A 208 17.83 -8.14 5.34
N LEU A 209 16.62 -7.81 4.88
CA LEU A 209 15.83 -8.65 3.99
C LEU A 209 16.58 -8.82 2.65
N GLY A 210 16.95 -10.06 2.30
CA GLY A 210 17.76 -10.37 1.12
C GLY A 210 17.04 -10.01 -0.18
N SER A 211 15.71 -10.09 -0.18
CA SER A 211 14.87 -9.72 -1.32
C SER A 211 14.75 -8.21 -1.55
N ILE A 212 15.13 -7.35 -0.59
CA ILE A 212 14.86 -5.90 -0.66
C ILE A 212 15.47 -5.23 -1.88
N THR A 213 16.66 -5.66 -2.31
CA THR A 213 17.36 -5.12 -3.49
C THR A 213 16.83 -5.66 -4.82
N ARG A 214 15.92 -6.63 -4.80
CA ARG A 214 15.27 -7.20 -5.99
C ARG A 214 13.86 -6.64 -6.23
N LEU A 215 13.30 -5.95 -5.24
CA LEU A 215 11.96 -5.36 -5.32
C LEU A 215 11.87 -4.33 -6.47
N ARG A 216 10.71 -4.31 -7.11
CA ARG A 216 10.30 -3.27 -8.06
C ARG A 216 9.51 -2.17 -7.37
N GLU A 217 8.78 -2.50 -6.32
CA GLU A 217 8.00 -1.53 -5.54
C GLU A 217 8.24 -1.72 -4.04
N LEU A 218 8.51 -0.61 -3.34
CA LEU A 218 8.59 -0.59 -1.89
C LEU A 218 7.80 0.59 -1.33
N ASN A 219 6.89 0.31 -0.41
CA ASN A 219 6.26 1.31 0.43
C ASN A 219 6.61 1.06 1.91
N ALA A 220 7.57 1.86 2.40
CA ALA A 220 8.07 1.84 3.77
C ALA A 220 7.84 3.20 4.43
N SER A 221 6.73 3.86 4.08
CA SER A 221 6.31 5.11 4.70
C SER A 221 6.06 4.89 6.19
N ARG A 222 6.50 5.84 7.03
CA ARG A 222 6.40 5.78 8.50
C ARG A 222 7.11 4.58 9.15
N VAL A 223 8.05 3.93 8.47
CA VAL A 223 8.98 2.97 9.10
C VAL A 223 10.07 3.73 9.88
N GLN A 224 10.32 3.33 11.12
CA GLN A 224 11.41 3.88 11.92
C GLN A 224 12.77 3.55 11.29
N ASN A 225 13.76 4.45 11.36
CA ASN A 225 15.12 4.22 10.84
C ASN A 225 15.17 3.88 9.33
N ILE A 226 14.27 4.47 8.53
CA ILE A 226 14.18 4.22 7.08
C ILE A 226 15.49 4.46 6.31
N GLY A 227 16.39 5.32 6.80
CA GLY A 227 17.68 5.57 6.15
C GLY A 227 18.56 4.33 5.98
N LYS A 228 18.43 3.33 6.84
CA LYS A 228 19.13 2.03 6.68
C LYS A 228 18.67 1.28 5.42
N VAL A 229 17.38 1.32 5.16
CA VAL A 229 16.78 0.74 3.94
C VAL A 229 17.23 1.52 2.72
N LEU A 230 17.25 2.84 2.79
CA LEU A 230 17.69 3.70 1.69
C LEU A 230 19.17 3.48 1.34
N GLU A 231 20.04 3.36 2.35
CA GLU A 231 21.46 3.03 2.11
C GLU A 231 21.60 1.63 1.49
N LYS A 232 20.80 0.65 1.93
CA LYS A 232 20.79 -0.70 1.33
C LYS A 232 20.33 -0.71 -0.13
N LEU A 233 19.39 0.18 -0.48
CA LEU A 233 18.83 0.33 -1.83
C LEU A 233 19.66 1.24 -2.74
N LYS A 234 20.71 1.88 -2.20
CA LYS A 234 21.57 2.79 -2.96
C LYS A 234 22.13 2.11 -4.21
N ASN A 235 22.08 2.82 -5.32
CA ASN A 235 22.46 2.35 -6.67
C ASN A 235 21.65 1.16 -7.21
N THR A 236 20.53 0.76 -6.57
CA THR A 236 19.68 -0.30 -7.12
C THR A 236 19.13 0.09 -8.50
N ARG A 237 18.99 -0.91 -9.36
CA ARG A 237 18.49 -0.81 -10.74
C ARG A 237 17.17 -1.56 -10.96
N THR A 238 16.63 -2.15 -9.91
CA THR A 238 15.39 -2.94 -9.93
C THR A 238 14.18 -2.12 -9.50
N LEU A 239 14.37 -1.21 -8.55
CA LEU A 239 13.31 -0.44 -7.92
C LEU A 239 12.77 0.65 -8.85
N ARG A 240 11.46 0.63 -9.07
CA ARG A 240 10.73 1.57 -9.93
C ARG A 240 9.81 2.49 -9.13
N VAL A 241 9.29 2.01 -8.01
CA VAL A 241 8.38 2.76 -7.13
C VAL A 241 8.93 2.74 -5.71
N LEU A 242 9.16 3.93 -5.16
CA LEU A 242 9.58 4.10 -3.78
C LEU A 242 8.65 5.08 -3.07
N ARG A 243 8.10 4.65 -1.94
CA ARG A 243 7.33 5.49 -1.03
C ARG A 243 7.92 5.42 0.37
N VAL A 244 8.38 6.57 0.86
CA VAL A 244 9.11 6.70 2.13
C VAL A 244 8.68 7.94 2.90
N SER A 245 7.39 8.27 2.84
CA SER A 245 6.83 9.41 3.58
C SER A 245 7.22 9.33 5.06
N SER A 246 7.99 10.31 5.51
CA SER A 246 8.55 10.35 6.86
C SER A 246 8.88 11.78 7.25
N LYS A 247 8.58 12.15 8.51
CA LYS A 247 8.95 13.45 9.07
C LYS A 247 10.45 13.62 9.29
N ARG A 248 11.26 12.57 9.10
CA ARG A 248 12.68 12.52 9.49
C ARG A 248 13.61 12.06 8.36
N LEU A 249 13.25 12.27 7.08
CA LEU A 249 14.22 12.04 5.99
C LEU A 249 15.36 13.06 6.10
N SER A 250 16.60 12.57 6.13
CA SER A 250 17.81 13.39 6.19
C SER A 250 18.34 13.74 4.79
N GLN A 251 19.40 14.55 4.74
CA GLN A 251 20.06 14.87 3.47
C GLN A 251 20.75 13.65 2.84
N GLU A 252 21.28 12.75 3.66
CA GLU A 252 21.89 11.49 3.25
C GLU A 252 20.84 10.56 2.63
N ASP A 253 19.63 10.53 3.19
CA ASP A 253 18.51 9.77 2.64
C ASP A 253 18.16 10.22 1.21
N PHE A 254 18.03 11.52 0.98
CA PHE A 254 17.81 12.06 -0.37
C PHE A 254 19.00 11.82 -1.31
N ALA A 255 20.23 11.84 -0.79
CA ALA A 255 21.41 11.50 -1.57
C ALA A 255 21.37 10.04 -2.04
N ALA A 256 20.99 9.11 -1.16
CA ALA A 256 20.80 7.70 -1.50
C ALA A 256 19.67 7.51 -2.53
N ILE A 257 18.51 8.13 -2.32
CA ILE A 257 17.38 8.10 -3.27
C ILE A 257 17.82 8.58 -4.66
N ALA A 258 18.59 9.66 -4.75
CA ALA A 258 19.05 10.22 -6.03
C ALA A 258 20.00 9.31 -6.83
N THR A 259 20.50 8.21 -6.23
CA THR A 259 21.30 7.18 -6.93
C THR A 259 20.44 6.11 -7.61
N MET A 260 19.16 5.99 -7.26
CA MET A 260 18.24 4.98 -7.79
C MET A 260 17.67 5.43 -9.14
N LYS A 261 18.50 5.44 -10.19
CA LYS A 261 18.21 6.12 -11.47
C LYS A 261 17.02 5.57 -12.25
N ASP A 262 16.58 4.35 -11.95
CA ASP A 262 15.46 3.71 -12.64
C ASP A 262 14.11 3.95 -11.92
N LEU A 263 14.11 4.76 -10.85
CA LEU A 263 12.88 5.22 -10.19
C LEU A 263 11.99 5.98 -11.17
N VAL A 264 10.75 5.54 -11.23
CA VAL A 264 9.65 6.15 -12.00
C VAL A 264 8.69 6.89 -11.08
N ARG A 265 8.45 6.36 -9.88
CA ARG A 265 7.58 7.01 -8.90
C ARG A 265 8.28 7.18 -7.58
N LEU A 266 8.22 8.41 -7.07
CA LEU A 266 8.77 8.76 -5.77
C LEU A 266 7.72 9.49 -4.93
N ASP A 267 7.48 8.95 -3.73
CA ASP A 267 6.68 9.61 -2.70
C ASP A 267 7.57 9.93 -1.49
N VAL A 268 7.75 11.22 -1.27
CA VAL A 268 8.48 11.82 -0.13
C VAL A 268 7.56 12.78 0.63
N SER A 269 6.25 12.53 0.57
CA SER A 269 5.26 13.35 1.27
C SER A 269 5.51 13.39 2.78
N SER A 270 4.99 14.41 3.45
CA SER A 270 5.18 14.63 4.89
C SER A 270 6.65 14.75 5.34
N SER A 271 7.58 15.11 4.43
CA SER A 271 8.99 15.32 4.73
C SER A 271 9.38 16.80 4.74
N THR A 272 10.53 17.11 5.33
CA THR A 272 11.17 18.42 5.14
C THR A 272 12.04 18.36 3.89
N ILE A 273 11.83 19.29 2.96
CA ILE A 273 12.59 19.36 1.71
C ILE A 273 13.36 20.67 1.66
N GLU A 274 14.68 20.57 1.68
CA GLU A 274 15.58 21.70 1.49
C GLU A 274 16.05 21.79 0.02
N GLN A 275 16.66 22.92 -0.33
CA GLN A 275 17.11 23.18 -1.70
C GLN A 275 18.04 22.08 -2.24
N LYS A 276 18.96 21.59 -1.42
CA LYS A 276 19.89 20.51 -1.80
C LYS A 276 19.16 19.19 -2.07
N ASN A 277 18.10 18.88 -1.30
CA ASN A 277 17.28 17.68 -1.50
C ASN A 277 16.49 17.76 -2.81
N LEU A 278 15.86 18.91 -3.08
CA LEU A 278 15.14 19.11 -4.34
C LEU A 278 16.09 18.95 -5.54
N ASN A 279 17.28 19.56 -5.48
CA ASN A 279 18.30 19.43 -6.52
C ASN A 279 18.74 17.97 -6.73
N GLN A 280 18.75 17.15 -5.68
CA GLN A 280 19.06 15.71 -5.76
C GLN A 280 17.93 14.91 -6.41
N ILE A 281 16.68 15.12 -5.96
CA ILE A 281 15.49 14.46 -6.54
C ILE A 281 15.38 14.76 -8.04
N CYS A 282 15.65 16.01 -8.44
CA CYS A 282 15.59 16.43 -9.84
C CYS A 282 16.69 15.80 -10.74
N LYS A 283 17.60 14.98 -10.20
CA LYS A 283 18.54 14.14 -10.97
C LYS A 283 17.95 12.78 -11.40
N LEU A 284 16.73 12.47 -10.97
CA LEU A 284 16.02 11.24 -11.33
C LEU A 284 15.21 11.47 -12.62
N SER A 285 15.90 11.39 -13.76
CA SER A 285 15.32 11.72 -15.07
C SER A 285 14.19 10.78 -15.52
N MET A 286 14.06 9.59 -14.91
CA MET A 286 13.02 8.62 -15.23
C MET A 286 11.71 8.84 -14.48
N LEU A 287 11.65 9.81 -13.55
CA LEU A 287 10.44 10.06 -12.77
C LEU A 287 9.29 10.51 -13.65
N ASP A 288 8.20 9.74 -13.60
CA ASP A 288 6.88 10.13 -14.13
C ASP A 288 5.97 10.69 -13.03
N THR A 289 6.20 10.30 -11.77
CA THR A 289 5.35 10.69 -10.64
C THR A 289 6.21 11.14 -9.47
N LEU A 290 5.93 12.35 -8.96
CA LEU A 290 6.55 12.88 -7.75
C LEU A 290 5.46 13.37 -6.80
N ASN A 291 5.40 12.79 -5.61
CA ASN A 291 4.52 13.25 -4.53
C ASN A 291 5.33 14.00 -3.46
N MET A 292 5.02 15.29 -3.31
CA MET A 292 5.58 16.19 -2.29
C MET A 292 4.48 16.82 -1.43
N ARG A 293 3.31 16.17 -1.31
CA ARG A 293 2.23 16.63 -0.44
C ARG A 293 2.66 16.70 1.02
N TYR A 294 2.12 17.65 1.75
CA TYR A 294 2.35 17.90 3.18
C TYR A 294 3.84 18.08 3.54
N CYS A 295 4.68 18.41 2.56
CA CYS A 295 6.08 18.68 2.81
C CYS A 295 6.29 20.08 3.39
N LYS A 296 7.18 20.18 4.38
CA LYS A 296 7.73 21.46 4.81
C LYS A 296 8.83 21.86 3.83
N LEU A 297 8.59 22.88 3.01
CA LEU A 297 9.56 23.35 2.04
C LEU A 297 10.43 24.46 2.62
N ASN A 298 11.74 24.27 2.59
CA ASN A 298 12.74 25.31 2.82
C ASN A 298 13.53 25.51 1.52
N LEU A 299 12.88 26.13 0.54
CA LEU A 299 13.39 26.28 -0.82
C LEU A 299 13.55 27.76 -1.15
N THR A 300 14.66 28.08 -1.80
CA THR A 300 14.91 29.39 -2.40
C THR A 300 14.59 29.40 -3.89
N ASN A 301 14.55 28.23 -4.53
CA ASN A 301 14.36 28.07 -5.96
C ASN A 301 13.62 26.77 -6.31
N PHE A 302 12.53 26.90 -7.08
CA PHE A 302 11.72 25.78 -7.56
C PHE A 302 12.01 25.37 -9.02
N GLU A 303 12.83 26.14 -9.75
CA GLU A 303 13.25 25.85 -11.13
C GLU A 303 13.78 24.43 -11.37
N PRO A 304 14.47 23.76 -10.43
CA PRO A 304 14.91 22.39 -10.64
C PRO A 304 13.79 21.41 -11.03
N ILE A 305 12.55 21.64 -10.60
CA ILE A 305 11.39 20.78 -10.91
C ILE A 305 11.14 20.70 -12.42
N VAL A 306 11.38 21.80 -13.15
CA VAL A 306 11.21 21.87 -14.61
C VAL A 306 12.18 20.95 -15.35
N LYS A 307 13.28 20.52 -14.70
CA LYS A 307 14.25 19.56 -15.28
C LYS A 307 13.70 18.13 -15.33
N LEU A 308 12.63 17.82 -14.61
CA LEU A 308 11.96 16.51 -14.65
C LEU A 308 11.08 16.41 -15.91
N GLN A 309 11.71 16.27 -17.07
CA GLN A 309 11.03 16.30 -18.38
C GLN A 309 10.05 15.14 -18.62
N ASN A 310 10.21 14.03 -17.90
CA ASN A 310 9.32 12.87 -17.98
C ASN A 310 8.18 12.92 -16.95
N LEU A 311 8.09 13.98 -16.14
CA LEU A 311 7.09 14.06 -15.07
C LEU A 311 5.69 14.23 -15.66
N VAL A 312 4.87 13.22 -15.48
CA VAL A 312 3.47 13.17 -15.89
C VAL A 312 2.55 13.60 -14.75
N GLU A 313 2.92 13.32 -13.50
CA GLU A 313 2.10 13.63 -12.34
C GLU A 313 2.94 14.27 -11.23
N PHE A 314 2.51 15.45 -10.78
CA PHE A 314 3.11 16.13 -9.64
C PHE A 314 2.06 16.42 -8.58
N GLN A 315 2.24 15.83 -7.39
CA GLN A 315 1.31 16.01 -6.28
C GLN A 315 1.88 16.99 -5.24
N VAL A 316 1.11 18.03 -4.94
CA VAL A 316 1.45 19.07 -3.96
C VAL A 316 0.22 19.42 -3.12
N SER A 317 0.44 19.97 -1.92
CA SER A 317 -0.68 20.38 -1.07
C SER A 317 -1.20 21.76 -1.43
N TYR A 318 -2.48 22.00 -1.14
CA TYR A 318 -3.13 23.29 -1.40
C TYR A 318 -2.45 24.46 -0.68
N ASP A 319 -2.03 24.26 0.57
CA ASP A 319 -1.30 25.27 1.35
C ASP A 319 0.03 25.66 0.70
N MET A 320 0.70 24.70 0.05
CA MET A 320 1.94 24.91 -0.69
C MET A 320 1.70 25.79 -1.93
N MET A 321 0.68 25.48 -2.73
CA MET A 321 0.30 26.32 -3.88
C MET A 321 -0.04 27.74 -3.46
N ARG A 322 -0.76 27.91 -2.34
CA ARG A 322 -1.11 29.22 -1.79
C ARG A 322 0.12 29.99 -1.29
N ARG A 323 1.07 29.33 -0.63
CA ARG A 323 2.26 29.96 -0.05
C ARG A 323 3.31 30.33 -1.10
N TYR A 324 3.47 29.51 -2.14
CA TYR A 324 4.52 29.68 -3.14
C TYR A 324 3.92 30.00 -4.51
N ALA A 325 3.65 31.29 -4.75
CA ALA A 325 3.05 31.76 -6.00
C ALA A 325 3.82 31.31 -7.26
N ILE A 326 5.14 31.12 -7.15
CA ILE A 326 6.00 30.61 -8.23
C ILE A 326 5.56 29.23 -8.76
N LEU A 327 4.91 28.40 -7.93
CA LEU A 327 4.41 27.09 -8.36
C LEU A 327 3.33 27.21 -9.45
N HIS A 328 2.56 28.31 -9.48
CA HIS A 328 1.62 28.58 -10.58
C HIS A 328 2.34 28.79 -11.91
N SER A 329 3.46 29.53 -11.90
CA SER A 329 4.29 29.75 -13.09
C SER A 329 4.96 28.44 -13.57
N ILE A 330 5.49 27.64 -12.63
CA ILE A 330 6.08 26.34 -12.96
C ILE A 330 5.04 25.40 -13.56
N ARG A 331 3.83 25.36 -13.00
CA ARG A 331 2.71 24.57 -13.54
C ARG A 331 2.41 24.93 -14.99
N GLN A 332 2.39 26.21 -15.34
CA GLN A 332 2.18 26.65 -16.73
C GLN A 332 3.31 26.21 -17.68
N ARG A 333 4.55 26.12 -17.17
CA ARG A 333 5.73 25.66 -17.93
C ARG A 333 5.84 24.14 -18.05
N MET A 334 4.99 23.39 -17.35
CA MET A 334 4.89 21.94 -17.42
C MET A 334 3.50 21.51 -17.93
N PRO A 335 3.10 21.90 -19.15
CA PRO A 335 1.71 21.77 -19.63
C PRO A 335 1.23 20.32 -19.79
N PHE A 336 2.14 19.35 -19.88
CA PHE A 336 1.82 17.92 -19.96
C PHE A 336 1.88 17.21 -18.60
N CYS A 337 2.30 17.91 -17.55
CA CYS A 337 2.30 17.39 -16.19
C CYS A 337 0.93 17.67 -15.57
N HIS A 338 0.27 16.63 -15.08
CA HIS A 338 -0.95 16.73 -14.30
C HIS A 338 -0.61 17.07 -12.84
N TRP A 339 -1.08 18.24 -12.39
CA TRP A 339 -0.87 18.70 -11.03
C TRP A 339 -2.06 18.30 -10.17
N ILE A 340 -1.84 17.39 -9.23
CA ILE A 340 -2.83 17.01 -8.23
C ILE A 340 -2.61 17.88 -7.00
N VAL A 341 -3.59 18.74 -6.71
CA VAL A 341 -3.58 19.63 -5.55
C VAL A 341 -4.67 19.19 -4.59
N THR A 342 -4.27 18.72 -3.41
CA THR A 342 -5.22 18.30 -2.36
C THR A 342 -5.11 19.18 -1.13
N ASN A 343 -6.22 19.34 -0.41
CA ASN A 343 -6.24 20.02 0.89
C ASN A 343 -5.47 19.25 1.96
#